data_AF-A0A926BXD7-F1
#
_entry.id   AF-A0A926BXD7-F1
#
_cell.length_a   1.000
_cell.length_b   1.000
_cell.length_c   1.000
_cell.angle_alpha   90.00
_cell.angle_beta   90.00
_cell.angle_gamma   90.00
#
_symmetry.space_group_name_H-M   'P 1'
#
loop_
_entity.id
_entity.type
_entity.pdbx_description
1 polymer ?
#
loop_
_entity_poly.entity_id
_entity_poly.type
_entity_poly.pdbx_seq_one_letter_code
_entity_poly.pdbx_strand_id
1 'polypeptide(L)'
;MKLHKTIGLLSLLAVMLPLSCKESYLEQKNTQGITEDALFKKPADGVALVTGIYDAFHDVDFTLKALWYQANFLSQDFKNYGADTFFETYEVPTDFAALDLFWSRAYQGVARANSAIPIIANMRTNNVISDSLANRLTGETLFLRGMFYYYLASNFGGVPLELKTVTDDGRHPRNTQDEVFTAVAADMKAAA
;
A
#
# COMPACT_ATOMS: atom_id res chain seq x y z
N MET A 1 12.65 25.05 -69.31
CA MET A 1 11.91 23.81 -68.94
C MET A 1 12.42 23.13 -67.66
N LYS A 2 13.73 23.17 -67.33
CA LYS A 2 14.25 22.56 -66.08
C LYS A 2 13.87 23.33 -64.81
N LEU A 3 13.84 24.67 -64.87
CA LEU A 3 13.55 25.54 -63.72
C LEU A 3 12.10 25.43 -63.20
N HIS A 4 11.11 25.30 -64.10
CA HIS A 4 9.71 25.12 -63.71
C HIS A 4 9.41 23.72 -63.15
N LYS A 5 10.18 22.71 -63.57
CA LYS A 5 10.11 21.36 -62.98
C LYS A 5 10.68 21.33 -61.56
N THR A 6 11.78 22.04 -61.29
CA THR A 6 12.34 22.18 -59.94
C THR A 6 11.46 23.01 -59.01
N ILE A 7 10.83 24.09 -59.50
CA ILE A 7 9.88 24.89 -58.70
C ILE A 7 8.64 24.06 -58.36
N GLY A 8 8.12 23.28 -59.31
CA GLY A 8 7.01 22.36 -59.07
C GLY A 8 7.31 21.24 -58.06
N LEU A 9 8.55 20.75 -58.04
CA LEU A 9 8.99 19.74 -57.08
C LEU A 9 9.11 20.33 -55.65
N LEU A 10 9.61 21.56 -55.54
CA LEU A 10 9.74 22.29 -54.27
C LEU A 10 8.39 22.69 -53.67
N SER A 11 7.42 23.10 -54.51
CA SER A 11 6.07 23.40 -54.04
C SER A 11 5.29 22.15 -53.63
N LEU A 12 5.50 21.00 -54.30
CA LEU A 12 4.90 19.73 -53.88
C LEU A 12 5.46 19.24 -52.53
N LEU A 13 6.75 19.46 -52.27
CA LEU A 13 7.39 19.11 -51.00
C LEU A 13 6.92 20.01 -49.84
N ALA A 14 6.65 21.29 -50.11
CA ALA A 14 6.12 22.23 -49.13
C ALA A 14 4.67 21.91 -48.70
N VAL A 15 3.87 21.33 -49.60
CA VAL A 15 2.48 20.90 -49.31
C VAL A 15 2.44 19.62 -48.48
N MET A 16 3.51 18.83 -48.41
CA MET A 16 3.59 17.61 -47.61
C MET A 16 4.09 17.82 -46.17
N LEU A 17 4.67 18.98 -45.84
CA LEU A 17 5.14 19.31 -44.48
C LEU A 17 4.02 19.29 -43.39
N PRO A 18 2.77 19.73 -43.63
CA PRO A 18 1.71 19.67 -42.62
C PRO A 18 1.07 18.27 -42.45
N LEU A 19 1.51 17.25 -43.20
CA LEU A 19 1.12 15.84 -42.97
C LEU A 19 2.00 15.15 -41.90
N SER A 20 2.96 15.88 -41.31
CA SER A 20 3.68 15.42 -40.13
C SER A 20 2.70 15.09 -39.01
N CYS A 21 2.90 13.96 -38.33
CA CYS A 21 2.06 13.49 -37.24
C CYS A 21 1.83 14.62 -36.23
N LYS A 22 0.56 14.90 -35.90
CA LYS A 22 0.23 15.85 -34.83
C LYS A 22 0.88 15.33 -33.53
N GLU A 23 1.54 16.23 -32.79
CA GLU A 23 2.09 15.97 -31.44
C GLU A 23 1.06 15.27 -30.53
N SER A 24 -0.24 15.54 -30.72
CA SER A 24 -1.33 14.89 -29.99
C SER A 24 -1.44 13.37 -30.18
N TYR A 25 -0.74 12.77 -31.17
CA TYR A 25 -0.63 11.32 -31.31
C TYR A 25 0.33 10.72 -30.26
N LEU A 26 1.32 11.48 -29.81
CA LEU A 26 2.24 11.09 -28.74
C LEU A 26 1.58 11.24 -27.35
N GLU A 27 0.57 12.11 -27.25
CA GLU A 27 -0.27 12.29 -26.07
C GLU A 27 -1.35 11.20 -25.98
N GLN A 28 -0.94 9.94 -25.75
CA GLN A 28 -1.89 8.87 -25.48
C GLN A 28 -2.42 9.00 -24.05
N LYS A 29 -3.67 9.45 -23.90
CA LYS A 29 -4.38 9.32 -22.62
C LYS A 29 -4.54 7.83 -22.32
N ASN A 30 -3.95 7.38 -21.21
CA ASN A 30 -4.19 6.04 -20.69
C ASN A 30 -5.69 5.89 -20.36
N THR A 31 -6.43 5.14 -21.18
CA THR A 31 -7.87 4.91 -21.01
C THR A 31 -8.19 3.67 -20.18
N GLN A 32 -7.18 2.87 -19.82
CA GLN A 32 -7.34 1.62 -19.08
C GLN A 32 -6.79 1.69 -17.65
N GLY A 33 -5.71 2.44 -17.44
CA GLY A 33 -5.16 2.70 -16.12
C GLY A 33 -5.85 3.89 -15.47
N ILE A 34 -6.16 3.77 -14.18
CA ILE A 34 -6.60 4.91 -13.39
C ILE A 34 -5.40 5.85 -13.25
N THR A 35 -5.49 7.07 -13.78
CA THR A 35 -4.44 8.09 -13.62
C THR A 35 -4.51 8.70 -12.22
N GLU A 36 -3.39 9.18 -11.67
CA GLU A 36 -3.39 9.88 -10.37
C GLU A 36 -4.35 11.09 -10.38
N ASP A 37 -4.47 11.77 -11.53
CA ASP A 37 -5.44 12.87 -11.75
C ASP A 37 -6.91 12.43 -11.67
N ALA A 38 -7.21 11.16 -11.90
CA ALA A 38 -8.57 10.62 -11.84
C ALA A 38 -8.97 10.11 -10.45
N LEU A 39 -8.02 9.98 -9.52
CA LEU A 39 -8.25 9.46 -8.17
C LEU A 39 -8.49 10.55 -7.15
N PHE A 40 -9.19 10.18 -6.08
CA PHE A 40 -9.40 10.99 -4.87
C PHE A 40 -10.12 12.32 -5.14
N LYS A 41 -11.05 12.31 -6.10
CA LYS A 41 -11.86 13.48 -6.48
C LYS A 41 -13.27 13.44 -5.89
N LYS A 42 -13.68 12.32 -5.29
CA LYS A 42 -14.98 12.17 -4.60
C LYS A 42 -14.82 11.47 -3.25
N PRO A 43 -15.76 11.69 -2.30
CA PRO A 43 -15.70 11.03 -0.98
C PRO A 43 -15.58 9.51 -1.01
N ALA A 44 -16.23 8.86 -1.98
CA ALA A 44 -16.17 7.41 -2.13
C ALA A 44 -14.75 6.88 -2.37
N ASP A 45 -13.87 7.68 -2.99
CA ASP A 45 -12.48 7.28 -3.25
C ASP A 45 -11.69 7.16 -1.94
N GLY A 46 -11.94 8.08 -0.99
CA GLY A 46 -11.31 8.04 0.33
C GLY A 46 -11.79 6.85 1.16
N VAL A 47 -13.06 6.48 1.03
CA VAL A 47 -13.59 5.26 1.66
C VAL A 47 -12.95 4.02 1.03
N ALA A 48 -12.90 3.93 -0.31
CA ALA A 48 -12.29 2.81 -1.01
C ALA A 48 -10.80 2.64 -0.69
N LEU A 49 -10.08 3.76 -0.52
CA LEU A 49 -8.69 3.78 -0.10
C LEU A 49 -8.50 3.08 1.25
N VAL A 50 -9.29 3.44 2.26
CA VAL A 50 -9.22 2.82 3.59
C VAL A 50 -9.75 1.38 3.57
N THR A 51 -10.77 1.08 2.77
CA THR A 51 -11.22 -0.30 2.53
C THR A 51 -10.08 -1.18 2.00
N GLY A 52 -9.19 -0.65 1.16
CA GLY A 52 -8.00 -1.36 0.72
C GLY A 52 -7.05 -1.73 1.88
N ILE A 53 -7.04 -0.98 2.97
CA ILE A 53 -6.25 -1.33 4.16
C ILE A 53 -6.95 -2.46 4.94
N TYR A 54 -8.28 -2.39 5.10
CA TYR A 54 -9.06 -3.48 5.70
C TYR A 54 -8.93 -4.79 4.95
N ASP A 55 -8.89 -4.74 3.62
CA ASP A 55 -8.65 -5.91 2.77
C ASP A 55 -7.33 -6.61 3.12
N ALA A 56 -6.24 -5.85 3.33
CA ALA A 56 -4.97 -6.42 3.79
C ALA A 56 -5.06 -7.00 5.21
N PHE A 57 -5.90 -6.43 6.08
CA PHE A 57 -6.11 -6.92 7.43
C PHE A 57 -6.95 -8.21 7.47
N HIS A 58 -7.90 -8.37 6.56
CA HIS A 58 -8.74 -9.56 6.44
C HIS A 58 -8.11 -10.69 5.61
N ASP A 59 -6.91 -10.48 5.08
CA ASP A 59 -6.17 -11.51 4.36
C ASP A 59 -6.00 -12.76 5.24
N VAL A 60 -6.35 -13.92 4.68
CA VAL A 60 -6.34 -15.18 5.43
C VAL A 60 -4.91 -15.62 5.76
N ASP A 61 -3.94 -15.35 4.89
CA ASP A 61 -2.54 -15.71 5.12
C ASP A 61 -1.95 -14.86 6.24
N PHE A 62 -2.36 -13.59 6.34
CA PHE A 62 -2.08 -12.72 7.48
C PHE A 62 -2.75 -13.26 8.76
N THR A 63 -4.08 -13.30 8.79
CA THR A 63 -4.84 -13.57 10.04
C THR A 63 -4.63 -14.97 10.60
N LEU A 64 -4.48 -15.99 9.75
CA LEU A 64 -4.32 -17.38 10.19
C LEU A 64 -3.03 -17.55 10.99
N LYS A 65 -1.89 -17.06 10.47
CA LYS A 65 -0.59 -17.23 11.13
C LYS A 65 -0.32 -16.15 12.18
N ALA A 66 -0.72 -14.90 11.94
CA ALA A 66 -0.49 -13.79 12.86
C ALA A 66 -1.28 -13.88 14.17
N LEU A 67 -2.50 -14.43 14.09
CA LEU A 67 -3.45 -14.45 15.20
C LEU A 67 -3.80 -15.88 15.61
N TRP A 68 -4.36 -16.68 14.68
CA TRP A 68 -4.99 -17.94 15.06
C TRP A 68 -3.98 -18.99 15.54
N TYR A 69 -2.89 -19.22 14.82
CA TYR A 69 -1.85 -20.18 15.24
C TYR A 69 -1.20 -19.77 16.57
N GLN A 70 -0.82 -18.50 16.68
CA GLN A 70 -0.18 -17.95 17.86
C GLN A 70 -1.07 -18.07 19.10
N ALA A 71 -2.38 -17.81 18.95
CA ALA A 71 -3.33 -17.82 20.06
C ALA A 71 -3.78 -19.23 20.50
N ASN A 72 -3.67 -20.26 19.63
CA ASN A 72 -4.24 -21.59 19.91
C ASN A 72 -3.18 -22.67 20.16
N PHE A 73 -2.13 -22.76 19.34
CA PHE A 73 -1.19 -23.88 19.43
C PHE A 73 -0.06 -23.64 20.44
N LEU A 74 0.34 -22.39 20.65
CA LEU A 74 1.38 -22.05 21.62
C LEU A 74 0.89 -22.01 23.07
N SER A 75 -0.43 -21.94 23.30
CA SER A 75 -0.99 -22.06 24.64
C SER A 75 -1.13 -23.53 25.11
N GLN A 76 -0.96 -24.49 24.18
CA GLN A 76 -1.20 -25.92 24.38
C GLN A 76 -2.65 -26.30 24.76
N ASP A 77 -3.59 -25.36 24.68
CA ASP A 77 -5.02 -25.63 24.89
C ASP A 77 -5.65 -26.36 23.70
N PHE A 78 -5.03 -26.24 22.52
CA PHE A 78 -5.49 -26.86 21.29
C PHE A 78 -4.40 -27.74 20.67
N LYS A 79 -4.80 -28.91 20.18
CA LYS A 79 -3.89 -29.83 19.49
C LYS A 79 -4.05 -29.73 17.97
N ASN A 80 -2.95 -29.50 17.27
CA ASN A 80 -2.86 -29.52 15.82
C ASN A 80 -2.77 -30.96 15.31
N TYR A 81 -3.83 -31.43 14.66
CA TYR A 81 -3.85 -32.75 14.00
C TYR A 81 -3.42 -32.69 12.53
N GLY A 82 -3.06 -31.50 12.02
CA GLY A 82 -2.66 -31.28 10.63
C GLY A 82 -1.15 -31.15 10.45
N ALA A 83 -0.76 -30.36 9.44
CA ALA A 83 0.62 -29.90 9.27
C ALA A 83 0.97 -28.83 10.32
N ASP A 84 2.23 -28.40 10.38
CA ASP A 84 2.71 -27.31 11.26
C ASP A 84 2.63 -27.63 12.77
N THR A 85 2.79 -28.91 13.15
CA THR A 85 2.83 -29.35 14.56
C THR A 85 4.00 -28.75 15.34
N PHE A 86 5.02 -28.25 14.66
CA PHE A 86 6.16 -27.55 15.26
C PHE A 86 5.78 -26.27 16.03
N PHE A 87 4.57 -25.71 15.81
CA PHE A 87 4.05 -24.65 16.67
C PHE A 87 3.77 -25.14 18.10
N GLU A 88 3.46 -26.42 18.32
CA GLU A 88 3.22 -26.97 19.66
C GLU A 88 4.53 -27.19 20.45
N THR A 89 5.63 -27.43 19.73
CA THR A 89 6.96 -27.68 20.30
C THR A 89 7.85 -26.44 20.32
N TYR A 90 7.36 -25.29 19.85
CA TYR A 90 8.14 -24.04 19.68
C TYR A 90 9.34 -24.19 18.73
N GLU A 91 9.28 -25.13 17.78
CA GLU A 91 10.35 -25.45 16.83
C GLU A 91 10.03 -24.92 15.42
N VAL A 92 9.40 -23.75 15.32
CA VAL A 92 9.00 -23.15 14.04
C VAL A 92 10.24 -22.94 13.14
N PRO A 93 10.31 -23.57 11.95
CA PRO A 93 11.45 -23.42 11.07
C PRO A 93 11.62 -21.99 10.56
N THR A 94 12.86 -21.53 10.42
CA THR A 94 13.16 -20.18 9.94
C THR A 94 12.81 -19.96 8.47
N ASP A 95 12.70 -21.04 7.68
CA ASP A 95 12.32 -21.03 6.27
C ASP A 95 10.84 -21.36 6.05
N PHE A 96 10.03 -21.35 7.11
CA PHE A 96 8.61 -21.62 7.01
C PHE A 96 7.90 -20.52 6.20
N ALA A 97 7.51 -20.85 4.97
CA ALA A 97 6.98 -19.90 3.98
C ALA A 97 5.79 -19.06 4.48
N ALA A 98 4.97 -19.60 5.39
CA ALA A 98 3.83 -18.85 5.91
C ALA A 98 4.24 -17.68 6.84
N LEU A 99 5.43 -17.72 7.45
CA LEU A 99 5.98 -16.56 8.18
C LEU A 99 6.39 -15.44 7.23
N ASP A 100 6.96 -15.78 6.08
CA ASP A 100 7.30 -14.80 5.03
C ASP A 100 6.05 -14.15 4.44
N LEU A 101 4.99 -14.94 4.21
CA LEU A 101 3.68 -14.41 3.80
C LEU A 101 3.12 -13.46 4.86
N PHE A 102 3.11 -13.86 6.14
CA PHE A 102 2.65 -12.99 7.22
C PHE A 102 3.43 -11.68 7.26
N TRP A 103 4.76 -11.74 7.24
CA TRP A 103 5.64 -10.56 7.22
C TRP A 103 5.30 -9.64 6.05
N SER A 104 5.28 -10.19 4.84
CA SER A 104 5.04 -9.45 3.61
C SER A 104 3.64 -8.82 3.57
N ARG A 105 2.61 -9.53 4.03
CA ARG A 105 1.23 -9.00 4.11
C ARG A 105 1.08 -7.91 5.16
N ALA A 106 1.72 -8.06 6.32
CA ALA A 106 1.71 -7.03 7.34
C ALA A 106 2.35 -5.72 6.84
N TYR A 107 3.52 -5.81 6.20
CA TYR A 107 4.18 -4.64 5.62
C TYR A 107 3.46 -4.08 4.39
N GLN A 108 2.72 -4.91 3.64
CA GLN A 108 1.80 -4.42 2.61
C GLN A 108 0.69 -3.56 3.22
N GLY A 109 0.09 -3.99 4.33
CA GLY A 109 -0.89 -3.22 5.08
C GLY A 109 -0.34 -1.90 5.62
N VAL A 110 0.86 -1.93 6.21
CA VAL A 110 1.60 -0.74 6.66
C VAL A 110 1.84 0.24 5.50
N ALA A 111 2.32 -0.26 4.36
CA ALA A 111 2.59 0.57 3.19
C ALA A 111 1.30 1.23 2.64
N ARG A 112 0.18 0.48 2.60
CA ARG A 112 -1.14 1.03 2.23
C ARG A 112 -1.57 2.15 3.19
N ALA A 113 -1.40 1.95 4.50
CA ALA A 113 -1.72 2.95 5.50
C ALA A 113 -0.84 4.20 5.39
N ASN A 114 0.47 4.03 5.22
CA ASN A 114 1.42 5.13 5.08
C ASN A 114 1.13 6.01 3.86
N SER A 115 0.70 5.40 2.75
CA SER A 115 0.28 6.13 1.56
C SER A 115 -1.09 6.79 1.73
N ALA A 116 -2.01 6.17 2.48
CA ALA A 116 -3.36 6.71 2.65
C ALA A 116 -3.41 7.99 3.49
N ILE A 117 -2.61 8.08 4.55
CA ILE A 117 -2.58 9.26 5.45
C ILE A 117 -2.40 10.59 4.70
N PRO A 118 -1.35 10.79 3.87
CA PRO A 118 -1.17 12.04 3.13
C PRO A 118 -2.25 12.27 2.07
N ILE A 119 -2.80 11.20 1.47
CA ILE A 119 -3.90 11.30 0.50
C ILE A 119 -5.17 11.83 1.18
N ILE A 120 -5.54 11.29 2.33
CA ILE A 120 -6.70 11.75 3.11
C ILE A 120 -6.53 13.22 3.53
N ALA A 121 -5.33 13.60 3.97
CA ALA A 121 -5.01 14.99 4.30
C ALA A 121 -5.13 15.93 3.08
N ASN A 122 -4.72 15.48 1.89
CA ASN A 122 -4.89 16.24 0.65
C ASN A 122 -6.36 16.37 0.26
N MET A 123 -7.14 15.28 0.33
CA MET A 123 -8.58 15.30 0.07
C MET A 123 -9.32 16.26 1.01
N ARG A 124 -8.92 16.30 2.29
CA ARG A 124 -9.44 17.26 3.27
C ARG A 124 -9.11 18.69 2.89
N THR A 125 -7.83 18.98 2.61
CA THR A 125 -7.35 20.32 2.25
C THR A 125 -8.02 20.86 0.99
N ASN A 126 -8.30 19.99 0.02
CA ASN A 126 -8.96 20.32 -1.23
C ASN A 126 -10.50 20.28 -1.15
N ASN A 127 -11.08 20.16 0.04
CA ASN A 127 -12.53 20.09 0.28
C ASN A 127 -13.25 18.97 -0.50
N VAL A 128 -12.55 17.87 -0.82
CA VAL A 128 -13.14 16.69 -1.46
C VAL A 128 -13.98 15.88 -0.45
N ILE A 129 -13.57 15.90 0.82
CA ILE A 129 -14.26 15.23 1.94
C ILE A 129 -14.46 16.21 3.09
N SER A 130 -15.48 15.98 3.92
CA SER A 130 -15.70 16.76 5.14
C SER A 130 -14.63 16.48 6.19
N ASP A 131 -14.44 17.40 7.13
CA ASP A 131 -13.56 17.20 8.30
C ASP A 131 -13.96 15.95 9.10
N SER A 132 -15.25 15.71 9.27
CA SER A 132 -15.74 14.52 9.97
C SER A 132 -15.35 13.22 9.28
N LEU A 133 -15.45 13.17 7.94
CA LEU A 133 -15.06 12.00 7.16
C LEU A 133 -13.53 11.86 7.14
N ALA A 134 -12.79 12.95 7.00
CA ALA A 134 -11.33 12.93 7.05
C ALA A 134 -10.82 12.38 8.39
N ASN A 135 -11.34 12.90 9.51
CA ASN A 135 -10.96 12.43 10.85
C ASN A 135 -11.26 10.94 11.03
N ARG A 136 -12.45 10.48 10.59
CA ARG A 136 -12.81 9.06 10.63
C ARG A 136 -11.82 8.20 9.81
N LEU A 137 -11.59 8.55 8.55
CA LEU A 137 -10.71 7.78 7.66
C LEU A 137 -9.25 7.76 8.15
N THR A 138 -8.75 8.88 8.68
CA THR A 138 -7.43 8.95 9.30
C THR A 138 -7.35 8.07 10.56
N GLY A 139 -8.37 8.11 11.43
CA GLY A 139 -8.41 7.27 12.62
C GLY A 139 -8.43 5.78 12.29
N GLU A 140 -9.27 5.36 11.35
CA GLU A 140 -9.29 3.96 10.86
C GLU A 140 -7.94 3.54 10.28
N THR A 141 -7.30 4.42 9.50
CA THR A 141 -5.97 4.16 8.91
C THR A 141 -4.89 3.97 9.97
N LEU A 142 -4.85 4.84 10.98
CA LEU A 142 -3.89 4.77 12.09
C LEU A 142 -4.13 3.53 12.95
N PHE A 143 -5.39 3.24 13.29
CA PHE A 143 -5.76 2.03 14.03
C PHE A 143 -5.25 0.77 13.31
N LEU A 144 -5.52 0.65 12.01
CA LEU A 144 -5.08 -0.51 11.22
C LEU A 144 -3.56 -0.59 11.13
N ARG A 145 -2.85 0.53 10.93
CA ARG A 145 -1.37 0.54 10.95
C ARG A 145 -0.82 0.06 12.30
N GLY A 146 -1.40 0.54 13.39
CA GLY A 146 -1.07 0.08 14.74
C GLY A 146 -1.34 -1.42 14.92
N MET A 147 -2.45 -1.95 14.38
CA MET A 147 -2.74 -3.39 14.45
C MET A 147 -1.73 -4.25 13.68
N PHE A 148 -1.30 -3.83 12.48
CA PHE A 148 -0.25 -4.54 11.75
C PHE A 148 1.06 -4.59 12.57
N TYR A 149 1.46 -3.46 13.16
CA TYR A 149 2.65 -3.41 14.00
C TYR A 149 2.51 -4.20 15.30
N TYR A 150 1.33 -4.22 15.91
CA TYR A 150 1.07 -5.03 17.09
C TYR A 150 1.31 -6.51 16.82
N TYR A 151 0.77 -7.03 15.70
CA TYR A 151 0.97 -8.43 15.34
C TYR A 151 2.42 -8.72 14.94
N LEU A 152 3.07 -7.84 14.18
CA LEU A 152 4.49 -7.97 13.87
C LEU A 152 5.33 -8.05 15.15
N ALA A 153 5.12 -7.12 16.10
CA ALA A 153 5.87 -7.06 17.35
C ALA A 153 5.61 -8.27 18.24
N SER A 154 4.36 -8.73 18.32
CA SER A 154 3.97 -9.86 19.17
C SER A 154 4.55 -11.19 18.69
N ASN A 155 4.79 -11.33 17.38
CA ASN A 155 5.29 -12.58 16.79
C ASN A 155 6.81 -12.57 16.55
N PHE A 156 7.40 -11.43 16.16
CA PHE A 156 8.81 -11.34 15.79
C PHE A 156 9.68 -10.56 16.80
N GLY A 157 9.08 -9.95 17.81
CA GLY A 157 9.77 -8.98 18.67
C GLY A 157 10.02 -7.66 17.93
N GLY A 158 11.23 -7.12 18.01
CA GLY A 158 11.56 -5.88 17.32
C GLY A 158 11.48 -5.97 15.79
N VAL A 159 10.96 -4.96 15.08
CA VAL A 159 10.87 -4.96 13.60
C VAL A 159 11.19 -3.55 13.05
N PRO A 160 11.55 -3.39 11.76
CA PRO A 160 11.74 -2.06 11.18
C PRO A 160 10.45 -1.22 11.22
N LEU A 161 10.55 0.01 11.71
CA LEU A 161 9.41 0.91 11.90
C LEU A 161 9.29 1.94 10.77
N GLU A 162 8.42 1.64 9.81
CA GLU A 162 8.06 2.47 8.67
C GLU A 162 6.78 3.27 8.96
N LEU A 163 6.91 4.50 9.43
CA LEU A 163 5.74 5.36 9.72
C LEU A 163 5.37 6.32 8.59
N LYS A 164 6.06 6.21 7.45
CA LYS A 164 5.88 7.03 6.25
C LYS A 164 6.07 6.17 5.02
N THR A 165 5.67 6.68 3.86
CA THR A 165 5.94 6.02 2.58
C THR A 165 7.44 5.87 2.40
N VAL A 166 7.90 4.63 2.22
CA VAL A 166 9.30 4.29 1.96
C VAL A 166 9.63 4.68 0.52
N THR A 167 10.71 5.44 0.33
CA THR A 167 11.14 5.96 -0.99
C THR A 167 12.53 5.48 -1.41
N ASP A 168 13.21 4.75 -0.54
CA ASP A 168 14.52 4.15 -0.77
C ASP A 168 14.39 2.63 -0.94
N ASP A 169 15.45 1.88 -0.63
CA ASP A 169 15.48 0.44 -0.81
C ASP A 169 14.75 -0.36 0.30
N GLY A 170 14.22 0.33 1.32
CA GLY A 170 13.43 -0.27 2.41
C GLY A 170 14.22 -1.21 3.32
N ARG A 171 15.55 -1.15 3.33
CA ARG A 171 16.40 -2.00 4.18
C ARG A 171 16.78 -1.34 5.50
N HIS A 172 15.77 -0.84 6.22
CA HIS A 172 15.98 -0.20 7.51
C HIS A 172 16.26 -1.22 8.64
N PRO A 173 17.08 -0.84 9.63
CA PRO A 173 17.39 -1.71 10.76
C PRO A 173 16.14 -1.99 11.61
N ARG A 174 16.15 -3.12 12.33
CA ARG A 174 15.09 -3.45 13.29
C ARG A 174 15.10 -2.47 14.45
N ASN A 175 13.92 -1.97 14.81
CA ASN A 175 13.68 -1.33 16.10
C ASN A 175 13.51 -2.39 17.20
N THR A 176 13.57 -1.96 18.45
CA THR A 176 13.22 -2.81 19.60
C THR A 176 11.71 -3.06 19.67
N GLN A 177 11.29 -4.11 20.38
CA GLN A 177 9.87 -4.41 20.55
C GLN A 177 9.13 -3.28 21.29
N ASP A 178 9.78 -2.67 22.29
CA ASP A 178 9.23 -1.55 23.06
C ASP A 178 9.02 -0.29 22.20
N GLU A 179 9.95 0.00 21.29
CA GLU A 179 9.80 1.10 20.32
C GLU A 179 8.61 0.86 19.40
N VAL A 180 8.43 -0.38 18.91
CA VAL A 180 7.29 -0.73 18.05
C VAL A 180 5.97 -0.60 18.84
N PHE A 181 5.88 -1.12 20.05
CA PHE A 181 4.66 -0.96 20.87
C PHE A 181 4.39 0.50 21.27
N THR A 182 5.44 1.31 21.43
CA THR A 182 5.29 2.75 21.63
C THR A 182 4.63 3.40 20.41
N ALA A 183 5.04 3.03 19.20
CA ALA A 183 4.42 3.50 17.97
C ALA A 183 2.98 3.00 17.82
N VAL A 184 2.69 1.75 18.16
CA VAL A 184 1.32 1.21 18.21
C VAL A 184 0.46 2.06 19.15
N ALA A 185 0.90 2.31 20.37
CA ALA A 185 0.16 3.12 21.33
C ALA A 185 -0.04 4.57 20.84
N ALA A 186 0.93 5.14 20.11
CA ALA A 186 0.80 6.46 19.52
C ALA A 186 -0.27 6.50 18.42
N ASP A 187 -0.26 5.52 17.50
CA ASP A 187 -1.29 5.39 16.46
C ASP A 187 -2.68 5.20 17.06
N MET A 188 -2.82 4.35 18.08
CA MET A 188 -4.09 4.10 18.77
C MET A 188 -4.62 5.35 19.49
N LYS A 189 -3.74 6.13 20.13
CA LYS A 189 -4.12 7.39 20.77
C LYS A 189 -4.52 8.46 19.77
N ALA A 190 -3.84 8.51 18.62
CA ALA A 190 -4.16 9.45 17.55
C ALA A 190 -5.44 9.07 16.78
N ALA A 191 -5.84 7.80 16.84
CA ALA A 191 -7.07 7.30 16.25
C ALA A 191 -8.34 7.55 17.09
N ALA A 192 -8.19 7.74 18.41
CA ALA A 192 -9.28 7.95 19.37
C ALA A 192 -9.76 9.42 19.40
#